data_AF-A0A0F9AFI4-F1
#
_entry.id   AF-A0A0F9AFI4-F1
#
_cell.length_a   1.000
_cell.length_b   1.000
_cell.length_c   1.000
_cell.angle_alpha   90.00
_cell.angle_beta   90.00
_cell.angle_gamma   90.00
#
_symmetry.space_group_name_H-M   'P 1'
#
loop_
_entity.id
_entity.type
_entity.pdbx_description
1 polymer ?
#
loop_
_entity_poly.entity_id
_entity_poly.type
_entity_poly.pdbx_seq_one_letter_code
_entity_poly.pdbx_strand_id
1 'polypeptide(L)'
;MLIEKLAPFGVAAGRVAGALLILIGPVDPALGRLYIGRVFAIVILGGMGSIKGTVLAALLIGVLESLVQSNPYISPTWADAVAFSVLLVTLVLRPQGLFGRL
;
A
#
# COMPACT_ATOMS: atom_id res chain seq x y z
N MET A 1 -19.87 -11.34 -9.22
CA MET A 1 -19.56 -12.78 -9.02
C MET A 1 -18.08 -13.06 -8.71
N LEU A 2 -17.09 -12.40 -9.32
CA LEU A 2 -15.67 -12.62 -9.00
C LEU A 2 -15.23 -12.09 -7.62
N ILE A 3 -15.75 -10.93 -7.18
CA ILE A 3 -15.41 -10.31 -5.88
C ILE A 3 -15.80 -11.20 -4.70
N GLU A 4 -16.97 -11.84 -4.74
CA GLU A 4 -17.43 -12.73 -3.66
C GLU A 4 -16.51 -13.94 -3.47
N LYS A 5 -15.92 -14.46 -4.55
CA LYS A 5 -14.96 -15.56 -4.50
C LYS A 5 -13.58 -15.13 -4.00
N LEU A 6 -13.18 -13.88 -4.21
CA LEU A 6 -11.89 -13.34 -3.75
C LEU A 6 -11.92 -12.71 -2.35
N ALA A 7 -13.09 -12.26 -1.89
CA ALA A 7 -13.27 -11.68 -0.56
C ALA A 7 -12.67 -12.53 0.58
N PRO A 8 -12.87 -13.86 0.67
CA PRO A 8 -12.29 -14.65 1.77
C PRO A 8 -10.75 -14.67 1.75
N PHE A 9 -10.13 -14.67 0.56
CA PHE A 9 -8.66 -14.63 0.44
C PHE A 9 -8.10 -13.28 0.91
N GLY A 10 -8.77 -12.17 0.56
CA GLY A 10 -8.38 -10.84 1.01
C GLY A 10 -8.47 -10.69 2.53
N VAL A 11 -9.55 -11.18 3.14
CA VAL A 11 -9.72 -11.15 4.60
C VAL A 11 -8.69 -12.03 5.30
N ALA A 12 -8.40 -13.24 4.78
CA ALA A 12 -7.37 -14.11 5.33
C ALA A 12 -5.99 -13.44 5.30
N ALA A 13 -5.60 -12.86 4.16
CA ALA A 13 -4.34 -12.13 4.01
C ALA A 13 -4.25 -10.92 4.94
N GLY A 14 -5.33 -10.15 5.08
CA GLY A 14 -5.39 -9.00 5.98
C GLY A 14 -5.21 -9.37 7.45
N ARG A 15 -5.77 -10.51 7.88
CA ARG A 15 -5.59 -11.02 9.25
C ARG A 15 -4.16 -11.42 9.54
N VAL A 16 -3.50 -12.09 8.57
CA VAL A 16 -2.09 -12.45 8.69
C VAL A 16 -1.23 -11.18 8.75
N ALA A 17 -1.45 -10.22 7.85
CA ALA A 17 -0.72 -8.95 7.86
C ALA A 17 -0.89 -8.17 9.18
N GLY A 18 -2.12 -8.11 9.72
CA GLY A 18 -2.40 -7.50 11.02
C GLY A 18 -1.68 -8.20 12.18
N ALA A 19 -1.61 -9.54 12.18
CA ALA A 19 -0.88 -10.30 13.17
C ALA A 19 0.64 -10.03 13.13
N LEU A 20 1.21 -9.88 11.92
CA LEU A 20 2.63 -9.51 11.76
C LEU A 20 2.90 -8.08 12.22
N LEU A 21 1.99 -7.13 12.00
CA LEU A 21 2.18 -5.74 12.43
C LEU A 21 2.32 -5.60 13.94
N ILE A 22 1.60 -6.42 14.72
CA ILE A 22 1.68 -6.42 16.20
C ILE A 22 3.10 -6.78 16.69
N LEU A 23 3.85 -7.57 15.92
CA LEU A 23 5.21 -7.98 16.28
C LEU A 23 6.23 -6.85 16.05
N ILE A 24 5.93 -5.91 15.13
CA ILE A 24 6.85 -4.83 14.72
C ILE A 24 6.74 -3.62 15.65
N GLY A 25 5.56 -3.34 16.21
CA GLY A 25 5.37 -2.19 17.09
C GLY A 25 4.02 -2.16 17.80
N PRO A 26 3.85 -1.23 18.76
CA PRO A 26 2.60 -1.06 19.48
C PRO A 26 1.48 -0.64 18.52
N VAL A 27 0.29 -1.23 18.72
CA VAL A 27 -0.89 -0.92 17.91
C VAL A 27 -1.61 0.28 18.52
N ASP A 28 -1.52 1.42 17.84
CA ASP A 28 -2.31 2.60 18.16
C ASP A 28 -3.55 2.70 17.26
N PRO A 29 -4.71 3.11 17.78
CA PRO A 29 -5.92 3.33 16.98
C PRO A 29 -5.74 4.44 15.92
N ALA A 30 -4.73 5.30 16.10
CA ALA A 30 -4.35 6.31 15.11
C ALA A 30 -3.71 5.73 13.84
N LEU A 31 -3.15 4.51 13.88
CA LEU A 31 -2.47 3.87 12.75
C LEU A 31 -3.39 3.75 11.53
N GLY A 32 -4.67 3.43 11.73
CA GLY A 32 -5.63 3.31 10.63
C GLY A 32 -5.71 4.57 9.75
N ARG A 33 -5.54 5.77 10.33
CA ARG A 33 -5.57 7.04 9.59
C ARG A 33 -4.31 7.25 8.73
N LEU A 34 -3.17 6.72 9.14
CA LEU A 34 -1.93 6.80 8.37
C LEU A 34 -1.96 5.77 7.24
N TYR A 35 -2.36 4.53 7.54
CA TYR A 35 -2.44 3.45 6.56
C TYR A 35 -3.50 3.68 5.48
N ILE A 36 -4.61 4.37 5.77
CA ILE A 36 -5.67 4.55 4.75
C ILE A 36 -5.20 5.37 3.55
N GLY A 37 -4.41 6.43 3.78
CA GLY A 37 -3.82 7.23 2.70
C GLY A 37 -2.84 6.40 1.86
N ARG A 38 -2.06 5.54 2.53
CA ARG A 38 -1.11 4.64 1.87
C ARG A 38 -1.80 3.56 1.03
N VAL A 39 -2.83 2.91 1.57
CA VAL A 39 -3.60 1.89 0.84
C VAL A 39 -4.29 2.51 -0.37
N PHE A 40 -4.85 3.71 -0.22
CA PHE A 40 -5.43 4.44 -1.34
C PHE A 40 -4.38 4.71 -2.42
N ALA A 41 -3.16 5.10 -2.02
CA ALA A 41 -2.07 5.32 -2.96
C ALA A 41 -1.66 4.07 -3.74
N ILE A 42 -1.53 2.96 -3.05
CA ILE A 42 -1.19 1.66 -3.63
C ILE A 42 -2.26 1.20 -4.63
N VAL A 43 -3.55 1.36 -4.30
CA VAL A 43 -4.66 0.94 -5.17
C VAL A 43 -4.74 1.78 -6.44
N ILE A 44 -4.51 3.09 -6.35
CA ILE A 44 -4.47 3.97 -7.53
C ILE A 44 -3.27 3.64 -8.41
N LEU A 45 -2.09 3.42 -7.80
CA LEU A 45 -0.87 3.05 -8.52
C LEU A 45 -1.02 1.70 -9.25
N GLY A 46 -1.67 0.73 -8.61
CA GLY A 46 -1.97 -0.58 -9.18
C GLY A 46 -3.09 -0.59 -10.24
N GLY A 47 -4.04 0.36 -10.14
CA GLY A 47 -5.22 0.48 -11.01
C GLY A 47 -6.47 -0.16 -10.41
N MET A 48 -7.58 0.59 -10.33
CA MET A 48 -8.83 0.20 -9.64
C MET A 48 -9.49 -1.10 -10.18
N GLY A 49 -9.16 -1.52 -11.41
CA GLY A 49 -9.74 -2.70 -12.05
C GLY A 49 -8.86 -3.95 -12.03
N SER A 50 -7.60 -3.87 -11.58
CA SER A 50 -6.63 -4.98 -11.71
C SER A 50 -6.06 -5.42 -10.36
N ILE A 51 -6.55 -6.56 -9.85
CA ILE A 51 -6.05 -7.18 -8.61
C ILE A 51 -4.55 -7.47 -8.70
N LYS A 52 -4.07 -7.98 -9.86
CA LYS A 52 -2.64 -8.30 -10.05
C LYS A 52 -1.77 -7.04 -10.05
N GLY A 53 -2.28 -5.94 -10.62
CA GLY A 53 -1.59 -4.65 -10.60
C GLY A 53 -1.46 -4.08 -9.19
N THR A 54 -2.53 -4.14 -8.41
CA THR A 54 -2.55 -3.70 -7.00
C THR A 54 -1.60 -4.50 -6.11
N VAL A 55 -1.50 -5.82 -6.30
CA VAL A 55 -0.55 -6.65 -5.52
C VAL A 55 0.89 -6.28 -5.84
N LEU A 56 1.23 -6.07 -7.11
CA LEU A 56 2.58 -5.67 -7.52
C LEU A 56 2.94 -4.27 -6.98
N ALA A 57 1.98 -3.34 -7.06
CA ALA A 57 2.10 -1.99 -6.52
C ALA A 57 2.33 -1.99 -4.99
N ALA A 58 1.54 -2.79 -4.26
CA ALA A 58 1.66 -2.93 -2.82
C ALA A 58 3.04 -3.44 -2.41
N LEU A 59 3.56 -4.42 -3.16
CA LEU A 59 4.85 -5.03 -2.90
C LEU A 59 6.01 -4.07 -3.19
N LEU A 60 5.94 -3.30 -4.29
CA LEU A 60 6.92 -2.26 -4.59
C LEU A 60 6.95 -1.16 -3.53
N ILE A 61 5.78 -0.62 -3.17
CA ILE A 61 5.67 0.42 -2.14
C ILE A 61 6.17 -0.10 -0.79
N GLY A 62 5.81 -1.32 -0.39
CA GLY A 62 6.26 -1.92 0.87
C GLY A 62 7.78 -2.13 0.95
N VAL A 63 8.41 -2.55 -0.17
CA VAL A 63 9.88 -2.67 -0.24
C VAL A 63 10.53 -1.29 -0.18
N LEU A 64 10.05 -0.32 -0.95
CA LEU A 64 10.56 1.05 -0.93
C LEU A 64 10.46 1.67 0.47
N GLU A 65 9.36 1.44 1.17
CA GLU A 65 9.16 1.94 2.53
C GLU A 65 10.12 1.28 3.52
N SER A 66 10.31 -0.04 3.42
CA SER A 66 11.25 -0.78 4.27
C SER A 66 12.69 -0.28 4.07
N LEU A 67 13.06 0.06 2.83
CA LEU A 67 14.35 0.66 2.50
C LEU A 67 14.49 2.09 3.04
N VAL A 68 13.43 2.89 2.99
CA VAL A 68 13.43 4.26 3.56
C VAL A 68 13.51 4.23 5.09
N GLN A 69 12.80 3.29 5.75
CA GLN A 69 12.89 3.09 7.20
C GLN A 69 14.26 2.58 7.65
N SER A 70 14.99 1.87 6.78
CA SER A 70 16.35 1.38 7.09
C SER A 70 17.41 2.48 7.11
N ASN A 71 17.07 3.71 6.70
CA ASN A 71 18.01 4.83 6.73
C ASN A 71 17.98 5.51 8.12
N PRO A 72 19.07 5.46 8.92
CA PRO A 72 19.08 5.87 10.33
C PRO A 72 18.88 7.37 10.60
N TYR A 73 18.77 8.20 9.55
CA TYR A 73 18.62 9.66 9.67
C TYR A 73 17.18 10.16 9.43
N ILE A 74 16.23 9.27 9.12
CA ILE A 74 14.88 9.64 8.69
C ILE A 74 13.86 9.18 9.73
N SER A 75 13.14 10.14 10.33
CA SER A 75 12.04 9.84 11.25
C SER A 75 10.94 9.02 10.54
N PRO A 76 10.23 8.10 11.23
CA PRO A 76 9.18 7.27 10.61
C PRO A 76 8.08 8.05 9.87
N THR A 77 7.88 9.33 10.23
CA THR A 77 6.91 10.25 9.62
C THR A 77 7.15 10.52 8.13
N TRP A 78 8.39 10.39 7.64
CA TRP A 78 8.70 10.66 6.23
C TRP A 78 8.21 9.55 5.29
N ALA A 79 7.94 8.34 5.81
CA ALA A 79 7.44 7.22 5.00
C ALA A 79 6.08 7.54 4.34
N ASP A 80 5.17 8.20 5.05
CA ASP A 80 3.86 8.57 4.49
C ASP A 80 3.96 9.72 3.49
N ALA A 81 4.87 10.68 3.71
CA ALA A 81 5.15 11.74 2.75
C ALA A 81 5.72 11.17 1.44
N VAL A 82 6.54 10.11 1.52
CA VAL A 82 7.05 9.37 0.35
C VAL A 82 5.91 8.64 -0.36
N ALA A 83 5.02 7.96 0.36
CA ALA A 83 3.88 7.28 -0.27
C ALA A 83 2.95 8.25 -1.02
N PHE A 84 2.66 9.41 -0.43
CA PHE A 84 1.83 10.44 -1.07
C PHE A 84 2.53 11.11 -2.25
N SER A 85 3.83 11.40 -2.15
CA SER A 85 4.60 11.97 -3.26
C SER A 85 4.74 11.00 -4.42
N VAL A 86 4.93 9.70 -4.16
CA VAL A 86 4.93 8.65 -5.20
C VAL A 86 3.58 8.57 -5.89
N LEU A 87 2.45 8.67 -5.18
CA LEU A 87 1.13 8.76 -5.79
C LEU A 87 1.02 10.00 -6.70
N LEU A 88 1.45 11.16 -6.22
CA LEU A 88 1.35 12.41 -6.95
C LEU A 88 2.19 12.36 -8.24
N VAL A 89 3.41 11.83 -8.15
CA VAL A 89 4.30 11.59 -9.30
C VAL A 89 3.69 10.58 -10.27
N THR A 90 3.06 9.52 -9.77
CA THR A 90 2.44 8.48 -10.61
C THR A 90 1.22 9.02 -11.35
N LEU A 91 0.39 9.86 -10.71
CA LEU A 91 -0.74 10.52 -11.37
C LEU A 91 -0.28 11.44 -12.50
N VAL A 92 0.84 12.14 -12.32
CA VAL A 92 1.43 13.01 -13.36
C VAL A 92 2.00 12.20 -14.53
N LEU A 93 2.65 11.07 -14.26
CA LEU A 93 3.34 10.28 -15.29
C LEU A 93 2.43 9.28 -16.00
N ARG A 94 1.46 8.66 -15.31
CA ARG A 94 0.47 7.72 -15.87
C ARG A 94 -0.82 7.68 -15.04
N PRO A 95 -1.87 8.44 -15.40
CA PRO A 95 -3.14 8.49 -14.66
C PRO A 95 -3.97 7.18 -14.70
N GLN A 96 -3.54 6.15 -15.46
CA GLN A 96 -4.26 4.88 -15.60
C GLN A 96 -3.62 3.71 -14.81
N GLY A 97 -2.59 3.95 -14.01
CA GLY A 97 -1.91 2.91 -13.21
C GLY A 97 -1.01 1.97 -14.04
N LEU A 98 -0.35 1.03 -13.36
CA LEU A 98 0.71 0.17 -13.92
C LEU A 98 0.22 -0.77 -15.05
N PHE A 99 -1.07 -1.14 -15.04
CA PHE A 99 -1.72 -1.98 -16.04
C PHE A 99 -2.98 -1.28 -16.59
N GLY A 100 -2.83 -0.06 -17.11
CA GLY A 100 -3.82 0.57 -17.97
C GLY A 100 -4.08 -0.31 -19.20
N ARG A 101 -5.05 -1.21 -19.09
CA ARG A 101 -5.66 -1.91 -20.23
C ARG A 101 -7.00 -1.25 -20.50
N LEU A 102 -7.11 -0.67 -21.69
CA LEU A 102 -8.34 -0.69 -22.49
C LEU A 102 -8.89 -2.12 -22.57
#